data_AF-A0A091KCN4-F1
#
_entry.id   AF-A0A091KCN4-F1
#
_cell.length_a   1.000
_cell.length_b   1.000
_cell.length_c   1.000
_cell.angle_alpha   90.00
_cell.angle_beta   90.00
_cell.angle_gamma   90.00
#
_symmetry.space_group_name_H-M   'P 1'
#
loop_
_entity.id
_entity.type
_entity.pdbx_description
1 polymer ?
#
loop_
_entity_poly.entity_id
_entity_poly.type
_entity_poly.pdbx_seq_one_letter_code
_entity_poly.pdbx_strand_id
1 'polypeptide(L)'
;PMPIDDLAQVDYSLNSLPAVFQPFIDLDLKGTVYAAGNYTGPPYVAAPFTIPDQSNSMLYLAFSEYFFQTSSFAYYTAGAFNITITEETCSYFNISTEIFSSIIPEVAKYSVTPYPVMLKLMATEIPIISLEQDSFTVEIQGSMEVFAVLPDSTTQLLFTMNIAANTSIALNIFDQKLMGSLCLNRLQFSLAHSNVGFFEISLLENILSYILQTEVIPSANAKLSKGFPLP
;
A
#
# COMPACT_ATOMS: atom_id res chain seq x y z
N PRO A 1 -17.50 -0.21 -16.84
CA PRO A 1 -16.21 -0.24 -16.12
C PRO A 1 -15.03 -0.24 -17.11
N MET A 2 -14.11 0.69 -16.93
CA MET A 2 -12.85 0.81 -17.67
C MET A 2 -11.73 0.13 -16.87
N PRO A 3 -10.87 -0.72 -17.48
CA PRO A 3 -9.78 -1.36 -16.77
C PRO A 3 -8.73 -0.33 -16.31
N ILE A 4 -8.26 -0.47 -15.07
CA ILE A 4 -7.08 0.26 -14.57
C ILE A 4 -5.85 -0.61 -14.83
N ASP A 5 -5.93 -1.88 -14.40
CA ASP A 5 -4.93 -2.92 -14.60
C ASP A 5 -5.59 -4.32 -14.50
N ASP A 6 -4.78 -5.37 -14.33
CA ASP A 6 -5.25 -6.75 -14.22
C ASP A 6 -6.04 -7.05 -12.93
N LEU A 7 -5.95 -6.17 -11.91
CA LEU A 7 -6.54 -6.36 -10.58
C LEU A 7 -7.77 -5.48 -10.36
N ALA A 8 -7.88 -4.33 -11.03
CA ALA A 8 -8.93 -3.36 -10.77
C ALA A 8 -9.46 -2.66 -12.02
N GLN A 9 -10.70 -2.18 -11.90
CA GLN A 9 -11.42 -1.42 -12.93
C GLN A 9 -12.30 -0.35 -12.30
N VAL A 10 -12.52 0.75 -13.01
CA VAL A 10 -13.26 1.91 -12.53
C VAL A 10 -14.56 2.13 -13.32
N ASP A 11 -15.65 2.44 -12.63
CA ASP A 11 -16.91 2.86 -13.22
C ASP A 11 -17.08 4.38 -13.15
N TYR A 12 -16.90 5.04 -14.30
CA TYR A 12 -17.18 6.47 -14.50
C TYR A 12 -18.54 6.74 -15.17
N SER A 13 -19.48 5.80 -15.10
CA SER A 13 -20.84 6.08 -15.57
C SER A 13 -21.44 7.29 -14.83
N LEU A 14 -22.27 8.06 -15.54
CA LEU A 14 -23.02 9.16 -14.94
C LEU A 14 -23.86 8.65 -13.76
N ASN A 15 -23.73 9.31 -12.63
CA ASN A 15 -24.52 9.07 -11.43
C ASN A 15 -25.87 9.81 -11.51
N SER A 16 -25.89 10.97 -12.18
CA SER A 16 -27.06 11.81 -12.40
C SER A 16 -27.04 12.41 -13.82
N LEU A 17 -28.11 13.07 -14.22
CA LEU A 17 -28.11 13.83 -15.48
C LEU A 17 -27.17 15.05 -15.35
N PRO A 18 -26.40 15.40 -16.40
CA PRO A 18 -25.56 16.60 -16.40
C PRO A 18 -26.32 17.85 -15.98
N ALA A 19 -25.77 18.60 -15.03
CA ALA A 19 -26.33 19.86 -14.58
C ALA A 19 -25.69 21.00 -15.37
N VAL A 20 -26.51 21.81 -16.03
CA VAL A 20 -26.05 22.92 -16.87
C VAL A 20 -26.29 24.24 -16.14
N PHE A 21 -25.21 24.93 -15.83
CA PHE A 21 -25.21 26.26 -15.24
C PHE A 21 -24.64 27.28 -16.23
N GLN A 22 -24.89 28.56 -15.99
CA GLN A 22 -24.09 29.63 -16.60
C GLN A 22 -23.09 30.08 -15.53
N PRO A 23 -21.77 29.82 -15.64
CA PRO A 23 -21.00 29.56 -16.86
C PRO A 23 -20.46 28.12 -17.10
N PHE A 24 -20.81 27.11 -16.28
CA PHE A 24 -20.18 25.78 -16.33
C PHE A 24 -21.20 24.62 -16.40
N ILE A 25 -20.71 23.42 -16.71
CA ILE A 25 -21.50 22.18 -16.71
C ILE A 25 -20.88 21.24 -15.68
N ASP A 26 -21.71 20.67 -14.80
CA ASP A 26 -21.30 19.66 -13.83
C ASP A 26 -21.70 18.27 -14.32
N LEU A 27 -20.75 17.33 -14.18
CA LEU A 27 -20.91 15.92 -14.52
C LEU A 27 -20.64 15.08 -13.27
N ASP A 28 -21.70 14.56 -12.66
CA ASP A 28 -21.56 13.63 -11.53
C ASP A 28 -21.23 12.24 -12.05
N LEU A 29 -20.00 11.79 -11.82
CA LEU A 29 -19.56 10.44 -12.17
C LEU A 29 -19.55 9.55 -10.91
N LYS A 30 -19.87 8.27 -11.07
CA LYS A 30 -19.86 7.32 -9.93
C LYS A 30 -18.49 7.16 -9.27
N GLY A 31 -17.41 7.17 -10.06
CA GLY A 31 -16.04 7.03 -9.58
C GLY A 31 -15.83 5.83 -8.64
N THR A 32 -16.45 4.68 -8.93
CA THR A 32 -16.34 3.49 -8.07
C THR A 32 -15.33 2.51 -8.65
N VAL A 33 -14.37 2.07 -7.84
CA VAL A 33 -13.40 1.05 -8.24
C VAL A 33 -13.83 -0.32 -7.75
N TYR A 34 -13.71 -1.32 -8.62
CA TYR A 34 -14.05 -2.72 -8.38
C TYR A 34 -12.83 -3.59 -8.64
N ALA A 35 -12.74 -4.71 -7.91
CA ALA A 35 -11.77 -5.75 -8.25
C ALA A 35 -12.14 -6.37 -9.61
N ALA A 36 -11.13 -6.70 -10.42
CA ALA A 36 -11.32 -7.30 -11.73
C ALA A 36 -12.10 -8.62 -11.59
N GLY A 37 -13.20 -8.75 -12.33
CA GLY A 37 -14.07 -9.93 -12.29
C GLY A 37 -14.98 -10.04 -11.05
N ASN A 38 -14.91 -9.12 -10.08
CA ASN A 38 -15.79 -9.09 -8.91
C ASN A 38 -16.45 -7.71 -8.75
N TYR A 39 -17.76 -7.66 -8.97
CA TYR A 39 -18.57 -6.45 -8.91
C TYR A 39 -19.35 -6.31 -7.59
N THR A 40 -18.91 -7.01 -6.54
CA THR A 40 -19.52 -6.82 -5.21
C THR A 40 -19.36 -5.36 -4.81
N GLY A 41 -20.48 -4.72 -4.43
CA GLY A 41 -20.48 -3.32 -4.06
C GLY A 41 -19.53 -3.06 -2.88
N PRO A 42 -18.73 -2.00 -2.92
CA PRO A 42 -17.82 -1.67 -1.83
C PRO A 42 -18.62 -1.27 -0.57
N PRO A 43 -18.08 -1.50 0.64
CA PRO A 43 -18.78 -1.25 1.90
C PRO A 43 -18.76 0.23 2.33
N TYR A 44 -18.62 1.17 1.39
CA TYR A 44 -18.50 2.60 1.65
C TYR A 44 -19.70 3.36 1.10
N VAL A 45 -19.97 4.53 1.67
CA VAL A 45 -21.00 5.45 1.21
C VAL A 45 -20.32 6.76 0.81
N ALA A 46 -20.58 7.22 -0.42
CA ALA A 46 -20.03 8.47 -0.89
C ALA A 46 -20.62 9.66 -0.10
N ALA A 47 -19.74 10.48 0.46
CA ALA A 47 -20.12 11.75 1.06
C ALA A 47 -20.24 12.83 -0.03
N PRO A 48 -21.22 13.75 0.05
CA PRO A 48 -21.27 14.90 -0.83
C PRO A 48 -20.09 15.83 -0.54
N PHE A 49 -19.54 16.43 -1.59
CA PHE A 49 -18.50 17.44 -1.49
C PHE A 49 -18.77 18.55 -2.51
N THR A 50 -18.21 19.73 -2.27
CA THR A 50 -18.36 20.89 -3.14
C THR A 50 -17.04 21.24 -3.80
N ILE A 51 -17.08 21.54 -5.09
CA ILE A 51 -15.93 22.08 -5.81
C ILE A 51 -15.92 23.60 -5.56
N PRO A 52 -14.79 24.19 -5.13
CA PRO A 52 -14.72 25.64 -4.97
C PRO A 52 -14.98 26.35 -6.30
N ASP A 53 -15.75 27.44 -6.28
CA ASP A 53 -16.00 28.27 -7.45
C ASP A 53 -14.68 28.87 -7.97
N GLN A 54 -14.12 28.23 -8.99
CA GLN A 54 -12.95 28.72 -9.70
C GLN A 54 -13.25 28.73 -11.20
N SER A 55 -12.90 29.82 -11.86
CA SER A 55 -13.18 30.04 -13.30
C SER A 55 -11.91 30.21 -14.12
N ASN A 56 -10.79 29.68 -13.63
CA ASN A 56 -9.45 29.91 -14.20
C ASN A 56 -8.99 28.75 -15.08
N SER A 57 -9.79 27.69 -15.23
CA SER A 57 -9.47 26.50 -16.02
C SER A 57 -10.70 26.00 -16.76
N MET A 58 -10.48 25.32 -17.88
CA MET A 58 -11.57 24.79 -18.73
C MET A 58 -12.25 23.56 -18.13
N LEU A 59 -11.55 22.83 -17.27
CA LEU A 59 -12.00 21.58 -16.66
C LEU A 59 -11.52 21.54 -15.22
N TYR A 60 -12.41 21.13 -14.33
CA TYR A 60 -12.11 20.80 -12.94
C TYR A 60 -12.48 19.35 -12.71
N LEU A 61 -11.55 18.58 -12.16
CA LEU A 61 -11.78 17.22 -11.72
C LEU A 61 -11.66 17.19 -10.21
N ALA A 62 -12.65 16.59 -9.56
CA ALA A 62 -12.66 16.42 -8.12
C ALA A 62 -12.89 14.95 -7.78
N PHE A 63 -12.09 14.45 -6.84
CA PHE A 63 -12.11 13.07 -6.40
C PHE A 63 -12.55 13.05 -4.94
N SER A 64 -13.56 12.23 -4.65
CA SER A 64 -14.01 12.01 -3.29
C SER A 64 -13.08 11.04 -2.55
N GLU A 65 -13.10 11.10 -1.22
CA GLU A 65 -12.49 10.06 -0.38
C GLU A 65 -12.99 8.66 -0.76
N TYR A 66 -14.29 8.57 -1.11
CA TYR A 66 -14.92 7.34 -1.57
C TYR A 66 -14.23 6.71 -2.79
N PHE A 67 -13.80 7.51 -3.79
CA PHE A 67 -13.05 6.98 -4.94
C PHE A 67 -11.78 6.24 -4.48
N PHE A 68 -11.04 6.82 -3.54
CA PHE A 68 -9.81 6.23 -3.02
C PHE A 68 -10.08 5.06 -2.07
N GLN A 69 -11.13 5.12 -1.23
CA GLN A 69 -11.55 4.01 -0.36
C GLN A 69 -11.94 2.77 -1.17
N THR A 70 -12.75 2.94 -2.21
CA THR A 70 -13.13 1.84 -3.10
C THR A 70 -11.94 1.27 -3.87
N SER A 71 -10.97 2.12 -4.23
CA SER A 71 -9.70 1.69 -4.81
C SER A 71 -8.91 0.81 -3.85
N SER A 72 -8.71 1.27 -2.61
CA SER A 72 -8.00 0.51 -1.56
C SER A 72 -8.65 -0.86 -1.33
N PHE A 73 -9.99 -0.89 -1.22
CA PHE A 73 -10.75 -2.12 -1.03
C PHE A 73 -10.63 -3.09 -2.22
N ALA A 74 -10.73 -2.60 -3.46
CA ALA A 74 -10.59 -3.42 -4.65
C ALA A 74 -9.20 -4.09 -4.72
N TYR A 75 -8.14 -3.32 -4.50
CA TYR A 75 -6.77 -3.86 -4.50
C TYR A 75 -6.49 -4.79 -3.31
N TYR A 76 -7.07 -4.52 -2.13
CA TYR A 76 -6.95 -5.40 -0.97
C TYR A 76 -7.61 -6.75 -1.21
N THR A 77 -8.85 -6.75 -1.70
CA THR A 77 -9.58 -7.98 -2.02
C THR A 77 -8.96 -8.76 -3.18
N ALA A 78 -8.24 -8.08 -4.08
CA ALA A 78 -7.45 -8.69 -5.14
C ALA A 78 -6.07 -9.22 -4.67
N GLY A 79 -5.70 -9.04 -3.39
CA GLY A 79 -4.45 -9.52 -2.82
C GLY A 79 -3.21 -8.71 -3.19
N ALA A 80 -3.37 -7.45 -3.59
CA ALA A 80 -2.28 -6.60 -4.08
C ALA A 80 -1.29 -6.16 -2.98
N PHE A 81 -1.70 -6.17 -1.70
CA PHE A 81 -0.88 -5.73 -0.57
C PHE A 81 -0.01 -6.85 0.03
N ASN A 82 0.45 -7.78 -0.81
CA ASN A 82 1.34 -8.87 -0.42
C ASN A 82 2.69 -8.67 -1.15
N ILE A 83 3.78 -8.66 -0.39
CA ILE A 83 5.14 -8.57 -0.95
C ILE A 83 6.05 -9.58 -0.27
N THR A 84 6.88 -10.25 -1.07
CA THR A 84 7.93 -11.13 -0.57
C THR A 84 9.27 -10.53 -0.97
N ILE A 85 10.15 -10.34 0.02
CA ILE A 85 11.50 -9.85 -0.17
C ILE A 85 12.45 -11.01 0.14
N THR A 86 13.25 -11.38 -0.84
CA THR A 86 14.35 -12.34 -0.74
C THR A 86 15.68 -11.65 -0.98
N GLU A 87 16.78 -12.37 -0.74
CA GLU A 87 18.14 -11.90 -1.06
C GLU A 87 18.28 -11.40 -2.50
N GLU A 88 17.66 -12.07 -3.48
CA GLU A 88 17.72 -11.69 -4.90
C GLU A 88 16.98 -10.39 -5.21
N THR A 89 15.93 -10.09 -4.45
CA THR A 89 15.10 -8.89 -4.66
C THR A 89 15.60 -7.69 -3.88
N CYS A 90 16.34 -7.89 -2.78
CA CYS A 90 16.85 -6.79 -1.98
C CYS A 90 18.06 -6.16 -2.69
N SER A 91 17.89 -4.92 -3.12
CA SER A 91 18.84 -4.29 -4.04
C SER A 91 20.08 -3.73 -3.33
N TYR A 92 20.01 -3.56 -2.01
CA TYR A 92 21.01 -2.78 -1.27
C TYR A 92 21.94 -3.62 -0.38
N PHE A 93 21.49 -4.78 0.11
CA PHE A 93 22.31 -5.67 0.93
C PHE A 93 21.73 -7.09 1.00
N ASN A 94 22.58 -8.07 1.26
CA ASN A 94 22.17 -9.46 1.39
C ASN A 94 21.49 -9.66 2.74
N ILE A 95 20.17 -9.81 2.75
CA ILE A 95 19.41 -10.08 3.96
C ILE A 95 19.70 -11.54 4.38
N SER A 96 20.46 -11.72 5.45
CA SER A 96 20.86 -13.03 5.96
C SER A 96 20.68 -13.13 7.48
N THR A 97 20.67 -14.36 7.99
CA THR A 97 20.59 -14.61 9.43
C THR A 97 21.79 -14.04 10.19
N GLU A 98 22.93 -13.80 9.53
CA GLU A 98 24.10 -13.15 10.14
C GLU A 98 23.76 -11.74 10.61
N ILE A 99 23.09 -10.95 9.76
CA ILE A 99 22.67 -9.59 10.10
C ILE A 99 21.73 -9.61 11.30
N PHE A 100 20.71 -10.48 11.27
CA PHE A 100 19.80 -10.62 12.40
C PHE A 100 20.51 -11.14 13.66
N SER A 101 21.50 -12.04 13.53
CA SER A 101 22.24 -12.58 14.66
C SER A 101 23.16 -11.57 15.35
N SER A 102 23.61 -10.56 14.61
CA SER A 102 24.40 -9.45 15.17
C SER A 102 23.57 -8.53 16.05
N ILE A 103 22.24 -8.55 15.87
CA ILE A 103 21.27 -7.72 16.59
C ILE A 103 20.54 -8.54 17.67
N ILE A 104 20.14 -9.77 17.33
CA ILE A 104 19.42 -10.74 18.16
C ILE A 104 20.31 -11.98 18.30
N PRO A 105 21.13 -12.06 19.37
CA PRO A 105 22.07 -13.17 19.57
C PRO A 105 21.40 -14.54 19.56
N GLU A 106 20.13 -14.63 19.90
CA GLU A 106 19.35 -15.87 19.87
C GLU A 106 19.22 -16.45 18.46
N VAL A 107 19.22 -15.63 17.41
CA VAL A 107 19.21 -16.11 16.02
C VAL A 107 20.48 -16.90 15.70
N ALA A 108 21.62 -16.53 16.30
CA ALA A 108 22.88 -17.27 16.14
C ALA A 108 22.80 -18.70 16.70
N LYS A 109 21.89 -18.96 17.65
CA LYS A 109 21.71 -20.30 18.24
C LYS A 109 21.05 -21.28 17.27
N TYR A 110 20.37 -20.78 16.24
CA TYR A 110 19.68 -21.59 15.24
C TYR A 110 20.61 -22.14 14.16
N SER A 111 21.69 -21.43 13.86
CA SER A 111 22.65 -21.87 12.84
C SER A 111 24.03 -21.27 13.05
N VAL A 112 25.05 -22.11 12.91
CA VAL A 112 26.46 -21.71 12.88
C VAL A 112 26.82 -21.05 11.54
N THR A 113 26.08 -21.35 10.48
CA THR A 113 26.29 -20.81 9.13
C THR A 113 25.20 -19.80 8.77
N PRO A 114 25.56 -18.63 8.20
CA PRO A 114 24.57 -17.68 7.69
C PRO A 114 23.66 -18.31 6.63
N TYR A 115 22.36 -18.14 6.79
CA TYR A 115 21.35 -18.52 5.80
C TYR A 115 20.69 -17.27 5.20
N PRO A 116 20.27 -17.30 3.93
CA PRO A 116 19.44 -16.25 3.36
C PRO A 116 18.15 -16.08 4.15
N VAL A 117 17.64 -14.86 4.20
CA VAL A 117 16.37 -14.54 4.85
C VAL A 117 15.35 -14.14 3.81
N MET A 118 14.12 -14.60 4.03
CA MET A 118 12.95 -14.21 3.27
C MET A 118 11.96 -13.49 4.20
N LEU A 119 11.53 -12.30 3.78
CA LEU A 119 10.52 -11.51 4.47
C LEU A 119 9.22 -11.60 3.68
N LYS A 120 8.15 -12.03 4.33
CA LYS A 120 6.80 -11.99 3.75
C LYS A 120 5.99 -10.93 4.47
N LEU A 121 5.57 -9.91 3.74
CA LEU A 121 4.75 -8.83 4.25
C LEU A 121 3.36 -8.90 3.62
N MET A 122 2.35 -8.68 4.44
CA MET A 122 0.96 -8.66 4.01
C MET A 122 0.15 -7.65 4.82
N ALA A 123 -0.81 -7.00 4.18
CA ALA A 123 -1.81 -6.21 4.89
C ALA A 123 -2.77 -7.15 5.64
N THR A 124 -3.00 -6.89 6.92
CA THR A 124 -3.91 -7.67 7.77
C THR A 124 -5.35 -7.17 7.68
N GLU A 125 -5.51 -5.90 7.31
CA GLU A 125 -6.79 -5.22 7.15
C GLU A 125 -6.76 -4.32 5.90
N ILE A 126 -7.94 -3.87 5.45
CA ILE A 126 -8.04 -2.96 4.31
C ILE A 126 -7.34 -1.63 4.67
N PRO A 127 -6.39 -1.14 3.85
CA PRO A 127 -5.76 0.16 4.12
C PRO A 127 -6.78 1.28 4.19
N ILE A 128 -6.73 2.06 5.27
CA ILE A 128 -7.69 3.12 5.56
C ILE A 128 -7.21 4.39 4.86
N ILE A 129 -8.10 4.97 4.08
CA ILE A 129 -7.88 6.23 3.37
C ILE A 129 -8.63 7.35 4.11
N SER A 130 -7.91 8.43 4.39
CA SER A 130 -8.47 9.68 4.90
C SER A 130 -8.05 10.84 4.00
N LEU A 131 -9.04 11.58 3.50
CA LEU A 131 -8.86 12.76 2.66
C LEU A 131 -9.48 13.97 3.37
N GLU A 132 -8.63 14.73 4.05
CA GLU A 132 -8.99 15.96 4.75
C GLU A 132 -8.40 17.19 4.03
N GLN A 133 -8.78 18.37 4.48
CA GLN A 133 -8.20 19.61 3.96
C GLN A 133 -6.69 19.61 4.19
N ASP A 134 -5.92 19.77 3.12
CA ASP A 134 -4.45 19.77 3.10
C ASP A 134 -3.78 18.47 3.58
N SER A 135 -4.53 17.39 3.77
CA SER A 135 -4.02 16.12 4.28
C SER A 135 -4.66 14.94 3.53
N PHE A 136 -3.82 14.16 2.85
CA PHE A 136 -4.22 12.90 2.25
C PHE A 136 -3.33 11.79 2.79
N THR A 137 -3.89 10.93 3.62
CA THR A 137 -3.15 9.86 4.31
C THR A 137 -3.69 8.47 4.03
N VAL A 138 -2.79 7.50 4.14
CA VAL A 138 -3.12 6.06 4.16
C VAL A 138 -2.53 5.42 5.39
N GLU A 139 -3.40 4.76 6.16
CA GLU A 139 -3.00 3.93 7.29
C GLU A 139 -3.03 2.45 6.88
N ILE A 140 -1.92 1.77 7.09
CA ILE A 140 -1.72 0.37 6.70
C ILE A 140 -1.39 -0.43 7.95
N GLN A 141 -2.25 -1.39 8.28
CA GLN A 141 -1.98 -2.43 9.26
C GLN A 141 -1.54 -3.70 8.52
N GLY A 142 -0.45 -4.30 8.95
CA GLY A 142 0.11 -5.47 8.30
C GLY A 142 0.86 -6.38 9.25
N SER A 143 1.31 -7.50 8.71
CA SER A 143 2.20 -8.43 9.38
C SER A 143 3.41 -8.71 8.51
N MET A 144 4.55 -8.91 9.15
CA MET A 144 5.77 -9.38 8.52
C MET A 144 6.25 -10.66 9.19
N GLU A 145 6.37 -11.70 8.39
CA GLU A 145 6.97 -12.97 8.77
C GLU A 145 8.40 -13.04 8.25
N VAL A 146 9.32 -13.41 9.13
CA VAL A 146 10.76 -13.49 8.83
C VAL A 146 11.18 -14.95 8.85
N PHE A 147 11.65 -15.44 7.71
CA PHE A 147 12.07 -16.83 7.53
C PHE A 147 13.57 -16.94 7.25
N ALA A 148 14.22 -17.94 7.80
CA ALA A 148 15.50 -18.44 7.27
C ALA A 148 15.23 -19.44 6.14
N VAL A 149 15.99 -19.35 5.05
CA VAL A 149 15.93 -20.28 3.92
C VAL A 149 17.08 -21.29 4.08
N LEU A 150 16.74 -22.55 4.34
CA LEU A 150 17.70 -23.62 4.61
C LEU A 150 18.32 -24.17 3.30
N PRO A 151 19.46 -24.88 3.36
CA PRO A 151 20.13 -25.41 2.16
C PRO A 151 19.29 -26.38 1.32
N ASP A 152 18.29 -27.03 1.93
CA ASP A 152 17.32 -27.90 1.25
C ASP A 152 16.13 -27.12 0.65
N SER A 153 16.22 -25.79 0.61
CA SER A 153 15.19 -24.84 0.16
C SER A 153 13.93 -24.80 1.04
N THR A 154 13.93 -25.44 2.21
CA THR A 154 12.84 -25.31 3.17
C THR A 154 12.96 -23.99 3.92
N THR A 155 11.83 -23.45 4.39
CA THR A 155 11.80 -22.17 5.10
C THR A 155 11.42 -22.38 6.56
N GLN A 156 12.21 -21.82 7.46
CA GLN A 156 11.97 -21.87 8.89
C GLN A 156 11.58 -20.49 9.41
N LEU A 157 10.38 -20.38 9.98
CA LEU A 157 9.91 -19.13 10.59
C LEU A 157 10.74 -18.80 11.82
N LEU A 158 11.38 -17.63 11.82
CA LEU A 158 12.14 -17.11 12.96
C LEU A 158 11.22 -16.33 13.89
N PHE A 159 10.46 -15.38 13.36
CA PHE A 159 9.53 -14.56 14.12
C PHE A 159 8.53 -13.84 13.20
N THR A 160 7.44 -13.37 13.79
CA THR A 160 6.36 -12.61 13.14
C THR A 160 6.15 -11.30 13.88
N MET A 161 5.97 -10.23 13.14
CA MET A 161 5.76 -8.88 13.68
C MET A 161 4.50 -8.26 13.08
N ASN A 162 3.83 -7.42 13.86
CA ASN A 162 2.80 -6.52 13.34
C ASN A 162 3.47 -5.20 12.93
N ILE A 163 2.96 -4.63 11.85
CA ILE A 163 3.39 -3.36 11.27
C ILE A 163 2.20 -2.41 11.27
N ALA A 164 2.41 -1.21 11.79
CA ALA A 164 1.50 -0.09 11.60
C ALA A 164 2.25 1.03 10.87
N ALA A 165 1.83 1.34 9.65
CA ALA A 165 2.41 2.41 8.84
C ALA A 165 1.38 3.51 8.60
N ASN A 166 1.83 4.76 8.73
CA ASN A 166 1.08 5.94 8.32
C ASN A 166 1.87 6.61 7.19
N THR A 167 1.19 6.87 6.08
CA THR A 167 1.78 7.46 4.88
C THR A 167 0.96 8.63 4.42
N SER A 168 1.60 9.57 3.72
CA SER A 168 0.93 10.62 2.96
C SER A 168 0.95 10.27 1.47
N ILE A 169 -0.05 10.74 0.72
CA ILE A 169 -0.10 10.60 -0.74
C ILE A 169 0.12 11.96 -1.39
N ALA A 170 1.08 12.01 -2.31
CA ALA A 170 1.16 13.06 -3.31
C ALA A 170 0.46 12.60 -4.59
N LEU A 171 -0.42 13.44 -5.13
CA LEU A 171 -1.11 13.21 -6.40
C LEU A 171 -0.49 14.06 -7.51
N ASN A 172 -0.46 13.49 -8.71
CA ASN A 172 -0.09 14.20 -9.92
C ASN A 172 -0.98 13.76 -11.07
N ILE A 173 -1.17 14.63 -12.06
CA ILE A 173 -1.85 14.27 -13.31
C ILE A 173 -0.83 14.31 -14.44
N PHE A 174 -0.71 13.20 -15.15
CA PHE A 174 0.14 13.10 -16.34
C PHE A 174 -0.46 12.11 -17.31
N ASP A 175 -0.41 12.43 -18.61
CA ASP A 175 -0.92 11.58 -19.70
C ASP A 175 -2.35 11.06 -19.46
N GLN A 176 -3.26 11.97 -19.04
CA GLN A 176 -4.66 11.66 -18.72
C GLN A 176 -4.82 10.58 -17.63
N LYS A 177 -3.87 10.48 -16.71
CA LYS A 177 -3.94 9.59 -15.56
C LYS A 177 -3.70 10.34 -14.26
N LEU A 178 -4.44 9.96 -13.23
CA LEU A 178 -4.19 10.34 -11.84
C LEU A 178 -3.13 9.41 -11.26
N MET A 179 -1.91 9.91 -11.13
CA MET A 179 -0.78 9.19 -10.54
C MET A 179 -0.67 9.52 -9.05
N GLY A 180 -0.21 8.54 -8.27
CA GLY A 180 0.07 8.71 -6.85
C GLY A 180 1.52 8.40 -6.50
N SER A 181 1.98 8.95 -5.39
CA SER A 181 3.21 8.56 -4.72
C SER A 181 3.00 8.58 -3.21
N LEU A 182 3.30 7.47 -2.55
CA LEU A 182 3.32 7.35 -1.10
C LEU A 182 4.62 7.89 -0.54
N CYS A 183 4.48 8.62 0.57
CA CYS A 183 5.54 9.11 1.41
C CYS A 183 5.33 8.54 2.82
N LEU A 184 6.30 7.80 3.34
CA LEU A 184 6.20 7.21 4.68
C LEU A 184 6.36 8.31 5.74
N ASN A 185 5.35 8.47 6.61
CA ASN A 185 5.38 9.45 7.70
C ASN A 185 5.84 8.80 9.00
N ARG A 186 5.16 7.72 9.40
CA ARG A 186 5.42 6.99 10.65
C ARG A 186 5.34 5.50 10.41
N LEU A 187 6.19 4.77 11.12
CA LEU A 187 6.27 3.32 11.06
C LEU A 187 6.47 2.79 12.47
N GLN A 188 5.70 1.77 12.83
CA GLN A 188 5.75 1.15 14.14
C GLN A 188 5.74 -0.36 13.98
N PHE A 189 6.52 -1.02 14.82
CA PHE A 189 6.64 -2.47 14.86
C PHE A 189 6.26 -3.00 16.24
N SER A 190 5.62 -4.16 16.28
CA SER A 190 5.44 -4.91 17.52
C SER A 190 5.66 -6.39 17.27
N LEU A 191 6.27 -7.09 18.22
CA LEU A 191 6.48 -8.52 18.11
C LEU A 191 5.15 -9.26 18.33
N ALA A 192 4.72 -10.04 17.35
CA ALA A 192 3.53 -10.88 17.46
C ALA A 192 3.89 -12.27 17.98
N HIS A 193 4.95 -12.87 17.42
CA HIS A 193 5.41 -14.20 17.79
C HIS A 193 6.92 -14.34 17.52
N SER A 194 7.61 -15.15 18.31
CA SER A 194 9.03 -15.45 18.09
C SER A 194 9.32 -16.92 18.38
N ASN A 195 9.87 -17.60 17.39
CA ASN A 195 10.48 -18.91 17.55
C ASN A 195 11.91 -18.81 18.04
N VAL A 196 12.56 -17.65 17.93
CA VAL A 196 13.96 -17.47 18.33
C VAL A 196 14.11 -17.01 19.78
N GLY A 197 13.05 -16.98 20.57
CA GLY A 197 13.09 -16.51 21.96
C GLY A 197 12.83 -15.01 22.08
N PHE A 198 13.10 -14.46 23.27
CA PHE A 198 12.77 -13.07 23.58
C PHE A 198 13.83 -12.10 23.06
N PHE A 199 13.39 -11.02 22.42
CA PHE A 199 14.21 -9.90 22.04
C PHE A 199 13.37 -8.62 22.01
N GLU A 200 14.03 -7.47 22.16
CA GLU A 200 13.36 -6.17 22.04
C GLU A 200 13.25 -5.76 20.57
N ILE A 201 12.05 -5.39 20.14
CA ILE A 201 11.78 -5.01 18.74
C ILE A 201 12.54 -3.74 18.31
N SER A 202 12.81 -2.85 19.27
CA SER A 202 13.60 -1.63 19.09
C SER A 202 14.97 -1.88 18.43
N LEU A 203 15.54 -3.06 18.65
CA LEU A 203 16.83 -3.46 18.08
C LEU A 203 16.74 -3.63 16.55
N LEU A 204 15.58 -4.02 16.02
CA LEU A 204 15.36 -4.25 14.59
C LEU A 204 14.78 -3.03 13.86
N GLU A 205 14.32 -2.01 14.57
CA GLU A 205 13.58 -0.90 13.95
C GLU A 205 14.35 -0.23 12.80
N ASN A 206 15.65 0.00 12.97
CA ASN A 206 16.46 0.66 11.94
C ASN A 206 16.56 -0.18 10.65
N ILE A 207 16.88 -1.47 10.78
CA ILE A 207 17.04 -2.33 9.61
C ILE A 207 15.69 -2.58 8.91
N LEU A 208 14.63 -2.79 9.68
CA LEU A 208 13.30 -3.00 9.11
C LEU A 208 12.75 -1.74 8.45
N SER A 209 12.98 -0.56 9.06
CA SER A 209 12.61 0.72 8.46
C SER A 209 13.35 0.95 7.15
N TYR A 210 14.64 0.62 7.11
CA TYR A 210 15.43 0.73 5.88
C TYR A 210 14.85 -0.16 4.78
N ILE A 211 14.60 -1.44 5.05
CA ILE A 211 14.00 -2.38 4.08
C ILE A 211 12.65 -1.87 3.56
N LEU A 212 11.78 -1.38 4.45
CA LEU A 212 10.48 -0.86 4.02
C LEU A 212 10.63 0.38 3.12
N GLN A 213 11.56 1.29 3.44
CA GLN A 213 11.79 2.49 2.65
C GLN A 213 12.47 2.22 1.31
N THR A 214 13.31 1.20 1.20
CA THR A 214 14.07 0.92 -0.03
C THR A 214 13.41 -0.10 -0.95
N GLU A 215 12.61 -1.02 -0.40
CA GLU A 215 12.00 -2.11 -1.19
C GLU A 215 10.48 -1.93 -1.32
N VAL A 216 9.78 -1.69 -0.20
CA VAL A 216 8.30 -1.72 -0.18
C VAL A 216 7.70 -0.43 -0.71
N ILE A 217 8.10 0.74 -0.20
CA ILE A 217 7.59 2.03 -0.66
C ILE A 217 7.88 2.26 -2.15
N PRO A 218 9.09 1.99 -2.68
CA PRO A 218 9.36 2.14 -4.11
C PRO A 218 8.55 1.18 -4.98
N SER A 219 8.35 -0.08 -4.53
CA SER A 219 7.50 -1.04 -5.24
C SER A 219 6.04 -0.56 -5.31
N ALA A 220 5.50 -0.03 -4.21
CA ALA A 220 4.17 0.57 -4.19
C ALA A 220 4.08 1.80 -5.11
N ASN A 221 5.07 2.69 -5.07
CA ASN A 221 5.12 3.88 -5.93
C ASN A 221 5.29 3.55 -7.41
N ALA A 222 5.99 2.47 -7.75
CA ALA A 222 6.07 1.95 -9.12
C ALA A 222 4.69 1.48 -9.65
N LYS A 223 3.79 1.02 -8.78
CA LYS A 223 2.40 0.72 -9.15
C LYS A 223 1.56 1.99 -9.25
N LEU A 224 1.60 2.87 -8.24
CA LEU A 224 0.81 4.10 -8.20
C LEU A 224 1.17 5.10 -9.31
N SER A 225 2.44 5.09 -9.75
CA SER A 225 2.90 5.89 -10.89
C SER A 225 2.34 5.42 -12.23
N LYS A 226 1.81 4.19 -12.35
CA LYS A 226 1.06 3.80 -13.56
C LYS A 226 -0.25 4.57 -13.69
N GLY A 227 -0.79 5.00 -12.55
CA GLY A 227 -1.93 5.90 -12.42
C GLY A 227 -3.27 5.27 -12.76
N PHE A 228 -4.34 5.99 -12.39
CA PHE A 228 -5.72 5.68 -12.71
C PHE A 228 -6.11 6.49 -13.96
N PRO A 229 -6.69 5.86 -15.00
CA PRO A 229 -7.16 6.59 -16.17
C PRO A 229 -8.26 7.58 -15.79
N LEU A 230 -8.17 8.82 -16.28
CA LEU A 230 -9.19 9.85 -16.09
C LEU A 230 -10.40 9.62 -17.02
N PRO A 231 -11.60 10.07 -16.63
CA PRO A 231 -12.82 9.98 -17.45
C PRO A 231 -12.80 10.88 -18.69
#